data_AF-A0A401HAH1-F1
#
_entry.id   AF-A0A401HAH1-F1
#
_cell.length_a   1.000
_cell.length_b   1.000
_cell.length_c   1.000
_cell.angle_alpha   90.00
_cell.angle_beta   90.00
_cell.angle_gamma   90.00
#
_symmetry.space_group_name_H-M   'P 1'
#
loop_
_entity.id
_entity.type
_entity.pdbx_description
1 polymer ?
#
loop_
_entity_poly.entity_id
_entity_poly.type
_entity_poly.pdbx_seq_one_letter_code
_entity_poly.pdbx_strand_id
1 'polypeptide(L)'
;MGKIVKVILDDLPHHPLHKMWLELAEKLAKELGVELEVKKEDYVFAMEHGDTDDLGMTWLPQLFVQLEDGSVKLVMSQFPFDPATGKSDPERAYKEAKTRIGEIERDP
;
A
#
# COMPACT_ATOMS: atom_id res chain seq x y z
N MET A 1 -18.73 6.59 3.94
CA MET A 1 -17.51 6.92 3.18
C MET A 1 -17.52 6.24 1.82
N GLY A 2 -16.66 6.73 0.93
CA GLY A 2 -16.87 6.71 -0.49
C GLY A 2 -16.00 5.74 -1.29
N LYS A 3 -16.26 5.71 -2.59
CA LYS A 3 -15.56 4.85 -3.56
C LYS A 3 -14.05 5.12 -3.56
N ILE A 4 -13.23 4.08 -3.69
CA ILE A 4 -11.78 4.23 -3.95
C ILE A 4 -11.59 4.85 -5.33
N VAL A 5 -10.78 5.92 -5.41
CA VAL A 5 -10.53 6.67 -6.65
C VAL A 5 -9.07 6.63 -7.11
N LYS A 6 -8.14 6.20 -6.25
CA LYS A 6 -6.71 6.13 -6.56
C LYS A 6 -6.00 5.11 -5.67
N VAL A 7 -5.02 4.41 -6.23
CA VAL A 7 -4.01 3.64 -5.49
C VAL A 7 -2.74 4.49 -5.40
N ILE A 8 -2.13 4.56 -4.23
CA ILE A 8 -0.89 5.33 -4.02
C ILE A 8 0.16 4.38 -3.45
N LEU A 9 1.32 4.30 -4.09
CA LEU A 9 2.50 3.64 -3.54
C LEU A 9 3.52 4.72 -3.19
N ASP A 10 3.91 4.80 -1.93
CA ASP A 10 5.10 5.54 -1.55
C ASP A 10 6.29 4.59 -1.54
N ASP A 11 7.14 4.75 -2.54
CA ASP A 11 8.17 3.80 -2.92
C ASP A 11 9.55 4.25 -2.49
N LEU A 12 10.42 3.26 -2.30
CA LEU A 12 11.85 3.44 -2.06
C LEU A 12 12.58 2.70 -3.19
N PRO A 13 13.06 3.38 -4.25
CA PRO A 13 13.58 2.73 -5.46
C PRO A 13 14.78 1.79 -5.22
N HIS A 14 15.53 2.03 -4.14
CA HIS A 14 16.68 1.21 -3.74
C HIS A 14 16.28 0.03 -2.83
N HIS A 15 15.01 -0.12 -2.48
CA HIS A 15 14.52 -1.21 -1.65
C HIS A 15 14.58 -2.56 -2.40
N PRO A 16 15.03 -3.66 -1.77
CA PRO A 16 15.14 -4.97 -2.42
C PRO A 16 13.83 -5.48 -3.04
N LEU A 17 12.69 -5.09 -2.45
CA LEU A 17 11.35 -5.47 -2.91
C LEU A 17 10.67 -4.43 -3.80
N HIS A 18 11.37 -3.36 -4.22
CA HIS A 18 10.82 -2.27 -5.03
C HIS A 18 9.93 -2.76 -6.19
N LYS A 19 10.45 -3.71 -7.00
CA LYS A 19 9.70 -4.28 -8.14
C LYS A 19 8.40 -4.96 -7.72
N MET A 20 8.43 -5.69 -6.61
CA MET A 20 7.25 -6.43 -6.13
C MET A 20 6.17 -5.48 -5.60
N TRP A 21 6.57 -4.39 -4.95
CA TRP A 21 5.65 -3.33 -4.52
C TRP A 21 4.99 -2.63 -5.72
N LEU A 22 5.78 -2.28 -6.74
CA LEU A 22 5.24 -1.71 -7.98
C LEU A 22 4.25 -2.65 -8.66
N GLU A 23 4.64 -3.92 -8.86
CA GLU A 23 3.78 -4.93 -9.49
C GLU A 23 2.48 -5.12 -8.70
N LEU A 24 2.54 -5.11 -7.36
CA LEU A 24 1.36 -5.18 -6.50
C LEU A 24 0.45 -3.96 -6.69
N ALA A 25 1.01 -2.76 -6.64
CA ALA A 25 0.25 -1.51 -6.77
C ALA A 25 -0.40 -1.36 -8.14
N GLU A 26 0.35 -1.66 -9.22
CA GLU A 26 -0.16 -1.67 -10.60
C GLU A 26 -1.30 -2.67 -10.79
N LYS A 27 -1.15 -3.88 -10.24
CA LYS A 27 -2.17 -4.91 -10.32
C LYS A 27 -3.47 -4.47 -9.62
N LEU A 28 -3.37 -3.90 -8.42
CA LEU A 28 -4.52 -3.42 -7.67
C LEU A 28 -5.21 -2.24 -8.35
N ALA A 29 -4.44 -1.25 -8.82
CA ALA A 29 -4.99 -0.09 -9.53
C ALA A 29 -5.74 -0.51 -10.79
N LYS A 30 -5.18 -1.45 -11.56
CA LYS A 30 -5.81 -2.01 -12.76
C LYS A 30 -7.11 -2.76 -12.44
N GLU A 31 -7.12 -3.54 -11.37
CA GLU A 31 -8.30 -4.31 -10.96
C GLU A 31 -9.44 -3.41 -10.47
N LEU A 32 -9.11 -2.37 -9.72
CA LEU A 32 -10.06 -1.37 -9.25
C LEU A 32 -10.49 -0.39 -10.37
N GLY A 33 -9.74 -0.33 -11.47
CA GLY A 33 -9.99 0.61 -12.57
C GLY A 33 -9.72 2.06 -12.18
N VAL A 34 -8.69 2.29 -11.36
CA VAL A 34 -8.32 3.62 -10.83
C VAL A 34 -6.88 3.99 -11.20
N GLU A 35 -6.53 5.27 -11.02
CA GLU A 35 -5.16 5.76 -11.22
C GLU A 35 -4.20 5.15 -10.18
N LEU A 36 -2.96 4.88 -10.61
CA LEU A 36 -1.83 4.60 -9.72
C LEU A 36 -0.95 5.85 -9.65
N GLU A 37 -0.73 6.37 -8.44
CA GLU A 37 0.27 7.39 -8.15
C GLU A 37 1.46 6.75 -7.42
N VAL A 38 2.66 6.95 -7.95
CA VAL A 38 3.90 6.49 -7.30
C VAL A 38 4.65 7.71 -6.76
N LYS A 39 4.69 7.82 -5.43
CA LYS A 39 5.53 8.76 -4.71
C LYS A 39 6.92 8.13 -4.49
N LYS A 40 7.95 8.95 -4.40
CA LYS A 40 9.33 8.50 -4.21
C LYS A 40 9.87 9.13 -2.94
N GLU A 41 10.10 8.29 -1.95
CA GLU A 41 10.72 8.68 -0.68
C GLU A 41 9.98 9.83 0.03
N ASP A 42 8.63 9.85 -0.05
CA ASP A 42 7.80 10.90 0.53
C ASP A 42 7.47 10.59 2.01
N TYR A 43 8.50 10.58 2.85
CA TYR A 43 8.36 10.27 4.27
C TYR A 43 7.33 11.15 5.01
N VAL A 44 7.06 12.38 4.53
CA VAL A 44 6.01 13.22 5.13
C VAL A 44 4.64 12.60 4.89
N PHE A 45 4.35 12.20 3.65
CA PHE A 45 3.11 11.53 3.32
C PHE A 45 2.93 10.22 4.11
N ALA A 46 3.98 9.40 4.20
CA ALA A 46 3.93 8.16 4.96
C ALA A 46 3.77 8.37 6.48
N MET A 47 4.34 9.44 7.06
CA MET A 47 4.09 9.81 8.46
C MET A 47 2.64 10.29 8.70
N GLU A 48 2.06 11.02 7.74
CA GLU A 48 0.71 11.57 7.88
C GLU A 48 -0.41 10.53 7.69
N HIS A 49 -0.18 9.53 6.83
CA HIS A 49 -1.24 8.60 6.40
C HIS A 49 -0.92 7.13 6.62
N GLY A 50 0.33 6.79 6.93
CA GLY A 50 0.83 5.44 7.01
C GLY A 50 1.06 4.93 8.40
N ASP A 51 1.77 3.81 8.42
CA ASP A 51 2.19 3.17 9.65
C ASP A 51 3.39 3.92 10.21
N THR A 52 3.33 4.18 11.51
CA THR A 52 4.37 4.85 12.27
C THR A 52 4.55 4.13 13.59
N ASP A 53 5.77 4.18 14.12
CA ASP A 53 6.02 3.74 15.49
C ASP A 53 5.56 4.78 16.51
N ASP A 54 5.72 4.47 17.81
CA ASP A 54 5.34 5.35 18.92
C ASP A 54 6.07 6.71 18.93
N LEU A 55 7.16 6.84 18.16
CA LEU A 55 7.95 8.07 18.01
C LEU A 55 7.60 8.84 16.72
N GLY A 56 6.64 8.35 15.94
CA GLY A 56 6.22 8.93 14.67
C GLY A 56 7.18 8.60 13.51
N MET A 57 8.10 7.65 13.69
CA MET A 57 8.99 7.23 12.62
C MET A 57 8.25 6.29 11.67
N THR A 58 8.35 6.58 10.37
CA THR A 58 7.79 5.75 9.31
C THR A 58 8.91 5.07 8.52
N TRP A 59 8.53 4.07 7.75
CA TRP A 59 9.39 3.35 6.84
C TRP A 59 8.72 3.25 5.47
N LEU A 60 9.53 3.01 4.44
CA LEU A 60 9.08 2.82 3.07
C LEU A 60 9.62 1.49 2.53
N PRO A 61 8.93 0.84 1.58
CA PRO A 61 7.69 1.29 0.91
C PRO A 61 6.41 1.08 1.73
N GLN A 62 5.36 1.86 1.44
CA GLN A 62 3.99 1.62 1.93
C GLN A 62 2.94 1.85 0.84
N LEU A 63 1.86 1.09 0.89
CA LEU A 63 0.76 1.11 -0.08
C LEU A 63 -0.53 1.65 0.55
N PHE A 64 -1.21 2.49 -0.20
CA PHE A 64 -2.39 3.24 0.23
C PHE A 64 -3.47 3.26 -0.85
N VAL A 65 -4.67 3.68 -0.43
CA VAL A 65 -5.76 4.08 -1.33
C VAL A 65 -6.31 5.44 -0.92
N GLN A 66 -6.79 6.20 -1.91
CA GLN A 66 -7.53 7.44 -1.70
C GLN A 66 -9.01 7.23 -2.01
N LEU A 67 -9.88 7.70 -1.13
CA LEU A 67 -11.34 7.71 -1.31
C LEU A 67 -11.80 9.01 -1.98
N GLU A 68 -13.02 9.00 -2.52
CA GLU A 68 -13.60 10.16 -3.21
C GLU A 68 -13.76 11.41 -2.32
N ASP A 69 -13.84 11.25 -1.00
CA ASP A 69 -13.87 12.34 -0.02
C ASP A 69 -12.48 12.95 0.26
N GLY A 70 -11.44 12.43 -0.41
CA GLY A 70 -10.05 12.85 -0.28
C GLY A 70 -9.28 12.13 0.81
N SER A 71 -9.92 11.30 1.65
CA SER A 71 -9.24 10.56 2.71
C SER A 71 -8.28 9.50 2.15
N VAL A 72 -7.14 9.33 2.80
CA VAL A 72 -6.13 8.32 2.46
C VAL A 72 -6.17 7.23 3.54
N LYS A 73 -6.15 5.96 3.13
CA LYS A 73 -6.15 4.80 4.02
C LYS A 73 -4.96 3.91 3.69
N LEU A 74 -4.26 3.48 4.74
CA LEU A 74 -3.19 2.49 4.64
C LEU A 74 -3.75 1.12 4.25
N VAL A 75 -3.16 0.53 3.21
CA VAL A 75 -3.44 -0.84 2.76
C VAL A 75 -2.38 -1.80 3.27
N MET A 76 -1.10 -1.44 3.16
CA MET A 76 0.00 -2.33 3.57
C MET A 76 1.26 -1.52 3.87
N SER A 77 1.83 -1.72 5.06
CA SER A 77 3.11 -1.12 5.47
C SER A 77 4.28 -2.10 5.42
N GLN A 78 4.02 -3.41 5.33
CA GLN A 78 5.05 -4.45 5.32
C GLN A 78 4.72 -5.51 4.28
N PHE A 79 5.71 -5.86 3.46
CA PHE A 79 5.54 -6.91 2.47
C PHE A 79 5.65 -8.27 3.16
N PRO A 80 4.68 -9.19 3.00
CA PRO A 80 4.72 -10.47 3.67
C PRO A 80 5.83 -11.37 3.11
N PHE A 81 6.33 -12.23 4.00
CA PHE A 81 7.31 -13.27 3.69
C PHE A 81 6.72 -14.64 3.99
N ASP A 82 7.17 -15.63 3.24
CA ASP A 82 6.90 -17.04 3.48
C ASP A 82 7.75 -17.51 4.69
N PRO A 83 7.13 -17.97 5.78
CA PRO A 83 7.84 -18.40 6.97
C PRO A 83 8.69 -19.67 6.75
N ALA A 84 8.37 -20.50 5.76
CA ALA A 84 9.09 -21.73 5.47
C ALA A 84 10.37 -21.49 4.66
N THR A 85 10.35 -20.51 3.76
CA THR A 85 11.48 -20.24 2.84
C THR A 85 12.21 -18.94 3.14
N GLY A 86 11.64 -18.05 3.96
CA GLY A 86 12.16 -16.71 4.23
C GLY A 86 12.10 -15.76 3.03
N LYS A 87 11.45 -16.17 1.93
CA LYS A 87 11.33 -15.37 0.70
C LYS A 87 10.08 -14.49 0.76
N SER A 88 10.10 -13.38 0.06
CA SER A 88 8.91 -12.54 -0.16
C SER A 88 7.76 -13.38 -0.76
N ASP A 89 6.53 -13.12 -0.33
CA ASP A 89 5.33 -13.83 -0.79
C ASP A 89 4.34 -12.87 -1.49
N PRO A 90 4.50 -12.63 -2.81
CA PRO A 90 3.63 -11.73 -3.57
C PRO A 90 2.17 -12.19 -3.63
N GLU A 91 1.90 -13.50 -3.58
CA GLU A 91 0.53 -14.01 -3.61
C GLU A 91 -0.21 -13.67 -2.32
N ARG A 92 0.46 -13.85 -1.17
CA ARG A 92 -0.06 -13.44 0.12
C ARG A 92 -0.20 -11.93 0.20
N ALA A 93 0.78 -11.17 -0.29
CA ALA A 93 0.72 -9.70 -0.33
C ALA A 93 -0.54 -9.23 -1.06
N TYR A 94 -0.81 -9.79 -2.23
CA TYR A 94 -2.00 -9.47 -3.00
C TYR A 94 -3.30 -9.86 -2.29
N LYS A 95 -3.35 -11.03 -1.64
CA LYS A 95 -4.54 -11.46 -0.86
C LYS A 95 -4.80 -10.53 0.34
N GLU A 96 -3.76 -10.20 1.11
CA GLU A 96 -3.87 -9.31 2.28
C GLU A 96 -4.30 -7.90 1.85
N ALA A 97 -3.67 -7.35 0.81
CA ALA A 97 -4.06 -6.04 0.26
C ALA A 97 -5.52 -6.01 -0.20
N LYS A 98 -5.98 -7.07 -0.89
CA LYS A 98 -7.39 -7.18 -1.32
C LYS A 98 -8.35 -7.29 -0.15
N THR A 99 -8.01 -8.08 0.87
CA THR A 99 -8.83 -8.15 2.09
C THR A 99 -8.96 -6.78 2.71
N ARG A 100 -7.85 -6.06 2.88
CA ARG A 100 -7.83 -4.72 3.46
C ARG A 100 -8.62 -3.71 2.64
N ILE A 101 -8.49 -3.72 1.32
CA ILE A 101 -9.29 -2.89 0.41
C ILE A 101 -10.80 -3.19 0.59
N GLY A 102 -11.17 -4.48 0.63
CA GLY A 102 -12.56 -4.87 0.84
C GLY A 102 -13.12 -4.51 2.22
N GLU A 103 -12.28 -4.38 3.25
CA GLU A 103 -12.66 -3.81 4.54
C GLU A 103 -12.90 -2.31 4.45
N ILE A 104 -11.98 -1.57 3.80
CA ILE A 104 -12.08 -0.13 3.58
C ILE A 104 -13.36 0.23 2.81
N GLU A 105 -13.77 -0.58 1.83
CA GLU A 105 -15.02 -0.39 1.10
C GLU A 105 -16.29 -0.75 1.92
N ARG A 106 -16.17 -1.60 2.94
CA ARG A 106 -17.30 -2.12 3.74
C ARG A 106 -17.53 -1.40 5.06
N ASP A 107 -16.53 -0.69 5.56
CA ASP A 107 -16.65 0.22 6.70
C ASP A 107 -16.59 1.68 6.21
N PRO A 108 -17.66 2.15 5.52
CA PRO A 108 -17.72 3.45 4.91
C PRO A 108 -18.03 4.52 5.95
#